data_AF-A0A8C3NUF9-F1
#
_entry.id   AF-A0A8C3NUF9-F1
#
_cell.length_a   1.000
_cell.length_b   1.000
_cell.length_c   1.000
_cell.angle_alpha   90.00
_cell.angle_beta   90.00
_cell.angle_gamma   90.00
#
_symmetry.space_group_name_H-M   'P 1'
#
loop_
_entity.id
_entity.type
_entity.pdbx_description
1 polymer ?
#
loop_
_entity_poly.entity_id
_entity_poly.type
_entity_poly.pdbx_seq_one_letter_code
_entity_poly.pdbx_strand_id
1 'polypeptide(L)'
;MSLGYLVLSVKYEQIEKQENLRLLLRTRTGTKHDLIPISCLNEFPNAVQMAKLLCEDVNVERFFPVLYPKASQLIVAFDEHVISNNFKFGVIYQKPGQTTEEEVFSNTVESQGFLEFLDFLGDKIQLQDFRGFRGGLDVTRGQTGTESVYTNFRGKEIMFHVSTKLPFTEGDSQQLQRKRHIGNDIVAIIFQDESTPFVPDMIASNFLHAYVVVQLTHSTTGDTLYKVSVTARDDVPFFGPPLPNPAIFKKSAEFREFLLVKLINAEYSCYRAEKFAKLEERTRSALLESLFEELQLRSRSMMGLPVGEDDKIENGSGSFLENFKRVIRGRSQSLDTMGISMRKQQPATLPSRPATAGLALSQSVAEGPKAIAASFALPGRSPSRTRASRFHGRRSSAIGIENIQEEKRDTTERIQRVLDSPGTFFDLKSDGSSSPSSPEFPSRKSKHI
;
A
#
# COMPACT_ATOMS: atom_id res chain seq x y z
N MET A 1 -12.90 -14.95 -18.65
CA MET A 1 -11.44 -14.87 -18.44
C MET A 1 -10.99 -16.17 -17.80
N SER A 2 -9.84 -16.77 -18.18
CA SER A 2 -9.38 -17.99 -17.52
C SER A 2 -8.91 -17.67 -16.09
N LEU A 3 -9.27 -18.50 -15.12
CA LEU A 3 -8.95 -18.29 -13.70
C LEU A 3 -7.45 -18.42 -13.38
N GLY A 4 -6.67 -18.98 -14.32
CA GLY A 4 -5.24 -19.22 -14.15
C GLY A 4 -4.95 -20.31 -13.12
N TYR A 5 -3.91 -20.11 -12.32
CA TYR A 5 -3.52 -21.03 -11.26
C TYR A 5 -4.52 -21.04 -10.10
N LEU A 6 -4.83 -22.23 -9.59
CA LEU A 6 -5.76 -22.45 -8.49
C LEU A 6 -5.05 -23.23 -7.38
N VAL A 7 -5.18 -22.75 -6.14
CA VAL A 7 -4.75 -23.48 -4.94
C VAL A 7 -5.93 -23.60 -3.99
N LEU A 8 -6.44 -24.82 -3.83
CA LEU A 8 -7.55 -25.15 -2.94
C LEU A 8 -7.02 -25.73 -1.63
N SER A 9 -7.47 -25.19 -0.51
CA SER A 9 -7.33 -25.80 0.81
C SER A 9 -8.69 -26.25 1.31
N VAL A 10 -8.74 -27.47 1.85
CA VAL A 10 -9.96 -28.10 2.37
C VAL A 10 -9.66 -28.56 3.78
N LYS A 11 -10.53 -28.22 4.72
CA LYS A 11 -10.45 -28.70 6.10
C LYS A 11 -11.82 -29.20 6.53
N TYR A 12 -11.89 -30.47 6.90
CA TYR A 12 -13.02 -31.02 7.65
C TYR A 12 -12.89 -30.60 9.11
N GLU A 13 -13.95 -30.05 9.69
CA GLU A 13 -13.99 -29.67 11.11
C GLU A 13 -15.36 -29.89 11.73
N GLN A 14 -15.36 -30.32 12.99
CA GLN A 14 -16.57 -30.50 13.77
C GLN A 14 -16.71 -29.34 14.76
N ILE A 15 -17.80 -28.59 14.67
CA ILE A 15 -18.11 -27.44 15.53
C ILE A 15 -19.46 -27.74 16.18
N GLU A 16 -19.53 -27.74 17.52
CA GLU A 16 -20.78 -27.98 18.27
C GLU A 16 -21.54 -29.25 17.87
N LYS A 17 -20.81 -30.32 17.53
CA LYS A 17 -21.31 -31.62 17.00
C LYS A 17 -21.85 -31.57 15.57
N GLN A 18 -21.83 -30.43 14.90
CA GLN A 18 -22.12 -30.30 13.48
C GLN A 18 -20.84 -30.46 12.67
N GLU A 19 -20.90 -31.29 11.62
CA GLU A 19 -19.78 -31.52 10.73
C GLU A 19 -19.78 -30.47 9.61
N ASN A 20 -18.65 -29.80 9.43
CA ASN A 20 -18.49 -28.72 8.49
C ASN A 20 -17.26 -28.93 7.60
N LEU A 21 -17.36 -28.39 6.39
CA LEU A 21 -16.30 -28.35 5.41
C LEU A 21 -15.87 -26.90 5.20
N ARG A 22 -14.70 -26.55 5.72
CA ARG A 22 -14.08 -25.23 5.50
C ARG A 22 -13.29 -25.27 4.21
N LEU A 23 -13.68 -24.42 3.26
CA LEU A 23 -13.09 -24.35 1.93
C LEU A 23 -12.41 -23.00 1.74
N LEU A 24 -11.20 -23.02 1.17
CA LEU A 24 -10.44 -21.81 0.85
C LEU A 24 -9.81 -21.95 -0.53
N LEU A 25 -10.35 -21.24 -1.52
CA LEU A 25 -9.90 -21.26 -2.90
C LEU A 25 -9.13 -19.97 -3.23
N ARG A 26 -7.86 -20.12 -3.59
CA ARG A 26 -7.00 -19.00 -4.01
C ARG A 26 -6.99 -18.90 -5.53
N THR A 27 -7.33 -17.72 -6.02
CA THR A 27 -7.28 -17.34 -7.44
C THR A 27 -6.40 -16.09 -7.62
N ARG A 28 -6.12 -15.73 -8.88
CA ARG A 28 -5.35 -14.51 -9.21
C ARG A 28 -6.02 -13.22 -8.71
N THR A 29 -7.35 -13.17 -8.66
CA THR A 29 -8.12 -11.98 -8.28
C THR A 29 -8.40 -11.89 -6.78
N GLY A 30 -8.30 -13.01 -6.05
CA GLY A 30 -8.57 -13.00 -4.62
C GLY A 30 -8.58 -14.40 -4.01
N THR A 31 -8.95 -14.47 -2.74
CA THR A 31 -9.19 -15.75 -2.05
C THR A 31 -10.66 -15.81 -1.67
N LYS A 32 -11.36 -16.87 -2.08
CA LYS A 32 -12.74 -17.16 -1.68
C LYS A 32 -12.74 -18.15 -0.53
N HIS A 33 -13.56 -17.87 0.47
CA HIS A 33 -13.66 -18.64 1.72
C HIS A 33 -15.13 -18.92 2.02
N ASP A 34 -15.44 -20.15 2.44
CA ASP A 34 -16.76 -20.48 2.99
C ASP A 34 -16.66 -21.64 4.00
N LEU A 35 -17.69 -21.78 4.83
CA LEU A 35 -17.87 -22.87 5.78
C LEU A 35 -19.20 -23.56 5.49
N ILE A 36 -19.13 -24.75 4.91
CA ILE A 36 -20.31 -25.46 4.40
C ILE A 36 -20.68 -26.61 5.34
N PRO A 37 -21.87 -26.61 5.96
CA PRO A 37 -22.34 -27.76 6.73
C PRO A 37 -22.52 -28.98 5.84
N ILE A 38 -22.01 -30.13 6.27
CA ILE A 38 -22.11 -31.38 5.49
C ILE A 38 -23.56 -31.85 5.39
N SER A 39 -24.41 -31.48 6.34
CA SER A 39 -25.86 -31.73 6.29
C SER A 39 -26.55 -31.14 5.06
N CYS A 40 -25.94 -30.12 4.43
CA CYS A 40 -26.46 -29.50 3.21
C CYS A 40 -26.01 -30.22 1.93
N LEU A 41 -25.20 -31.27 2.04
CA LEU A 41 -24.61 -32.01 0.93
C LEU A 41 -25.26 -33.40 0.86
N ASN A 42 -25.78 -33.75 -0.32
CA ASN A 42 -26.36 -35.08 -0.55
C ASN A 42 -25.29 -36.19 -0.53
N GLU A 43 -24.10 -35.88 -1.03
CA GLU A 43 -22.93 -36.76 -1.08
C GLU A 43 -21.66 -35.94 -0.81
N PHE A 44 -20.58 -36.60 -0.38
CA PHE A 44 -19.32 -35.91 -0.12
C PHE A 44 -18.70 -35.43 -1.44
N PRO A 45 -18.56 -34.11 -1.66
CA PRO A 45 -18.14 -33.59 -2.96
C PRO A 45 -16.67 -33.91 -3.23
N ASN A 46 -16.34 -34.15 -4.49
CA ASN A 46 -14.94 -34.21 -4.93
C ASN A 46 -14.31 -32.80 -4.94
N ALA A 47 -12.99 -32.71 -5.08
CA ALA A 47 -12.27 -31.44 -5.04
C ALA A 47 -12.76 -30.40 -6.08
N VAL A 48 -13.19 -30.84 -7.26
CA VAL A 48 -13.73 -29.95 -8.30
C VAL A 48 -15.09 -29.40 -7.89
N GLN A 49 -15.97 -30.26 -7.36
CA GLN A 49 -17.27 -29.87 -6.82
C GLN A 49 -17.09 -28.89 -5.64
N MET A 50 -16.16 -29.17 -4.72
CA MET A 50 -15.82 -28.27 -3.62
C MET A 50 -15.36 -26.89 -4.12
N ALA A 51 -14.48 -26.84 -5.13
CA ALA A 51 -14.05 -25.56 -5.71
C ALA A 51 -15.21 -24.80 -6.38
N LYS A 52 -16.13 -25.52 -7.05
CA LYS A 52 -17.33 -24.93 -7.68
C LYS A 52 -18.32 -24.35 -6.67
N LEU A 53 -18.42 -24.91 -5.47
CA LEU A 53 -19.23 -24.33 -4.39
C LEU A 53 -18.76 -22.91 -4.00
N LEU A 54 -17.46 -22.63 -4.11
CA LEU A 54 -16.91 -21.29 -3.89
C LEU A 54 -16.92 -20.42 -5.15
N CYS A 55 -16.77 -21.03 -6.32
CA CYS A 55 -16.59 -20.33 -7.58
C CYS A 55 -17.10 -21.15 -8.76
N GLU A 56 -18.29 -20.81 -9.25
CA GLU A 56 -18.94 -21.48 -10.37
C GLU A 56 -18.08 -21.48 -11.65
N ASP A 57 -17.28 -20.42 -11.85
CA ASP A 57 -16.35 -20.28 -12.99
C ASP A 57 -15.23 -21.32 -13.03
N VAL A 58 -15.05 -22.13 -11.97
CA VAL A 58 -14.02 -23.17 -11.93
C VAL A 58 -14.37 -24.27 -12.94
N ASN A 59 -13.62 -24.29 -14.03
CA ASN A 59 -13.74 -25.31 -15.07
C ASN A 59 -12.40 -26.05 -15.24
N VAL A 60 -12.15 -27.02 -14.35
CA VAL A 60 -10.98 -27.91 -14.39
C VAL A 60 -11.43 -29.36 -14.33
N GLU A 61 -10.68 -30.26 -14.98
CA GLU A 61 -10.99 -31.69 -14.97
C GLU A 61 -10.73 -32.34 -13.59
N ARG A 62 -9.63 -31.93 -12.94
CA ARG A 62 -9.22 -32.46 -11.63
C ARG A 62 -8.29 -31.51 -10.88
N PHE A 63 -8.19 -31.72 -9.57
CA PHE A 63 -7.13 -31.16 -8.73
C PHE A 63 -6.04 -32.20 -8.48
N PHE A 64 -4.81 -31.73 -8.25
CA PHE A 64 -3.68 -32.58 -7.86
C PHE A 64 -3.40 -32.42 -6.37
N PRO A 65 -3.16 -33.51 -5.63
CA PRO A 65 -2.84 -33.42 -4.21
C PRO A 65 -1.46 -32.77 -4.01
N VAL A 66 -1.39 -31.86 -3.04
CA VAL A 66 -0.13 -31.26 -2.61
C VAL A 66 0.49 -32.16 -1.55
N LEU A 67 1.63 -32.77 -1.85
CA LEU A 67 2.28 -33.80 -1.01
C LEU A 67 3.53 -33.27 -0.30
N TYR A 68 3.94 -32.04 -0.61
CA TYR A 68 5.13 -31.43 -0.01
C TYR A 68 4.90 -31.09 1.48
N PRO A 69 5.67 -31.65 2.43
CA PRO A 69 5.42 -31.45 3.86
C PRO A 69 5.49 -30.00 4.35
N LYS A 70 6.26 -29.14 3.68
CA LYS A 70 6.36 -27.70 4.02
C LYS A 70 5.41 -26.82 3.20
N ALA A 71 4.48 -27.42 2.44
CA ALA A 71 3.54 -26.67 1.61
C ALA A 71 2.70 -25.67 2.42
N SER A 72 2.23 -26.06 3.60
CA SER A 72 1.43 -25.21 4.47
C SER A 72 2.14 -23.91 4.84
N GLN A 73 3.46 -23.95 5.08
CA GLN A 73 4.26 -22.76 5.38
C GLN A 73 4.33 -21.80 4.19
N LEU A 74 4.49 -22.33 2.98
CA LEU A 74 4.49 -21.52 1.76
C LEU A 74 3.12 -20.88 1.49
N ILE A 75 2.06 -21.66 1.71
CA ILE A 75 0.67 -21.21 1.52
C ILE A 75 0.31 -20.11 2.52
N VAL A 76 0.68 -20.24 3.79
CA VAL A 76 0.47 -19.20 4.81
C VAL A 76 1.26 -17.94 4.46
N ALA A 77 2.53 -18.08 4.07
CA ALA A 77 3.32 -16.93 3.62
C ALA A 77 2.65 -16.22 2.44
N PHE A 78 2.12 -16.97 1.47
CA PHE A 78 1.31 -16.40 0.39
C PHE A 78 0.05 -15.69 0.91
N ASP A 79 -0.74 -16.26 1.81
CA ASP A 79 -1.96 -15.59 2.27
C ASP A 79 -1.68 -14.30 3.06
N GLU A 80 -0.64 -14.30 3.87
CA GLU A 80 -0.30 -13.16 4.75
C GLU A 80 0.49 -12.05 4.04
N HIS A 81 0.83 -12.21 2.75
CA HIS A 81 1.62 -11.21 2.01
C HIS A 81 0.98 -9.82 1.91
N VAL A 82 -0.34 -9.74 2.08
CA VAL A 82 -1.11 -8.49 2.07
C VAL A 82 -1.19 -7.84 3.46
N ILE A 83 -0.86 -8.58 4.52
CA ILE A 83 -0.94 -8.07 5.89
C ILE A 83 0.31 -7.24 6.17
N SER A 84 0.14 -5.92 6.23
CA SER A 84 1.18 -5.02 6.75
C SER A 84 0.90 -4.68 8.22
N ASN A 85 1.90 -4.88 9.06
CA ASN A 85 1.94 -4.32 10.41
C ASN A 85 2.73 -3.00 10.48
N ASN A 86 3.27 -2.56 9.35
CA ASN A 86 4.14 -1.40 9.28
C ASN A 86 3.50 -0.34 8.39
N PHE A 87 3.37 0.87 8.90
CA PHE A 87 2.75 2.00 8.20
C PHE A 87 3.69 3.18 8.16
N LYS A 88 3.58 3.96 7.09
CA LYS A 88 4.33 5.21 6.93
C LYS A 88 3.39 6.29 6.43
N PHE A 89 3.40 7.43 7.11
CA PHE A 89 2.51 8.54 6.80
C PHE A 89 3.29 9.84 6.69
N GLY A 90 2.96 10.63 5.67
CA GLY A 90 3.49 11.97 5.53
C GLY A 90 2.91 12.89 6.61
N VAL A 91 3.70 13.84 7.10
CA VAL A 91 3.20 14.96 7.91
C VAL A 91 3.72 16.25 7.30
N ILE A 92 2.82 17.06 6.76
CA ILE A 92 3.13 18.30 6.07
C ILE A 92 2.58 19.45 6.90
N TYR A 93 3.47 20.39 7.24
CA TYR A 93 3.08 21.64 7.87
C TYR A 93 2.72 22.67 6.80
N GLN A 94 1.49 23.19 6.85
CA GLN A 94 0.98 24.23 5.94
C GLN A 94 0.75 25.52 6.74
N LYS A 95 1.52 26.56 6.42
CA LYS A 95 1.38 27.89 7.02
C LYS A 95 0.22 28.66 6.40
N PRO A 96 -0.28 29.70 7.09
CA PRO A 96 -1.36 30.55 6.57
C PRO A 96 -1.03 31.08 5.17
N GLY A 97 -1.97 30.89 4.23
CA GLY A 97 -1.87 31.38 2.85
C GLY A 97 -1.01 30.54 1.90
N GLN A 98 -0.32 29.49 2.36
CA GLN A 98 0.44 28.61 1.46
C GLN A 98 -0.51 27.77 0.61
N THR A 99 -0.33 27.82 -0.70
CA THR A 99 -1.21 27.14 -1.69
C THR A 99 -0.44 26.35 -2.74
N THR A 100 0.89 26.36 -2.69
CA THR A 100 1.75 25.63 -3.63
C THR A 100 2.56 24.55 -2.94
N GLU A 101 2.93 23.52 -3.72
CA GLU A 101 3.79 22.42 -3.26
C GLU A 101 5.15 22.92 -2.74
N GLU A 102 5.76 23.86 -3.47
CA GLU A 102 7.05 24.46 -3.12
C GLU A 102 7.01 25.14 -1.75
N GLU A 103 5.97 25.92 -1.47
CA GLU A 103 5.82 26.64 -0.20
C GLU A 103 5.73 25.69 0.99
N VAL A 104 4.90 24.64 0.90
CA VAL A 104 4.66 23.72 2.02
C VAL A 104 5.87 22.82 2.30
N PHE A 105 6.58 22.37 1.27
CA PHE A 105 7.79 21.56 1.46
C PHE A 105 9.01 22.40 1.83
N SER A 106 9.02 23.72 1.57
CA SER A 106 10.13 24.60 1.96
C SER A 106 10.10 25.05 3.42
N ASN A 107 9.09 24.66 4.20
CA ASN A 107 8.98 25.03 5.61
C ASN A 107 10.10 24.43 6.47
N THR A 108 10.91 25.29 7.09
CA THR A 108 11.99 24.89 8.01
C THR A 108 11.71 25.23 9.48
N VAL A 109 10.83 26.20 9.72
CA VAL A 109 10.44 26.65 11.06
C VAL A 109 9.14 25.98 11.47
N GLU A 110 9.14 25.36 12.65
CA GLU A 110 8.01 24.68 13.27
C GLU A 110 7.29 25.66 14.22
N SER A 111 5.94 25.70 14.19
CA SER A 111 5.16 26.45 15.18
C SER A 111 5.05 25.69 16.51
N GLN A 112 4.70 26.40 17.58
CA GLN A 112 4.44 25.75 18.87
C GLN A 112 3.27 24.76 18.81
N GLY A 113 2.21 25.11 18.07
CA GLY A 113 1.06 24.23 17.85
C GLY A 113 1.44 22.97 17.08
N PHE A 114 2.31 23.09 16.08
CA PHE A 114 2.81 21.95 15.32
C PHE A 114 3.71 21.05 16.16
N LEU A 115 4.62 21.62 16.95
CA LEU A 115 5.46 20.87 17.89
C LEU A 115 4.61 20.08 18.90
N GLU A 116 3.60 20.72 19.49
CA GLU A 116 2.67 20.08 20.42
C GLU A 116 1.88 18.94 19.76
N PHE A 117 1.47 19.13 18.50
CA PHE A 117 0.78 18.11 17.73
C PHE A 117 1.69 16.91 17.43
N LEU A 118 2.96 17.14 17.09
CA LEU A 118 3.92 16.06 16.83
C LEU A 118 4.18 15.22 18.08
N ASP A 119 4.33 15.85 19.24
CA ASP A 119 4.47 15.17 20.54
C ASP A 119 3.21 14.37 20.91
N PHE A 120 2.03 14.90 20.55
CA PHE A 120 0.76 14.20 20.70
C PHE A 120 0.62 12.98 19.76
N LEU A 121 1.18 13.06 18.55
CA LEU A 121 1.05 12.04 17.52
C LEU A 121 1.82 10.77 17.88
N GLY A 122 3.06 10.92 18.36
CA GLY A 122 3.91 9.80 18.75
C GLY A 122 5.21 10.23 19.42
N ASP A 123 6.07 9.25 19.66
CA ASP A 123 7.35 9.45 20.32
C ASP A 123 8.36 10.07 19.35
N LYS A 124 9.05 11.11 19.83
CA LYS A 124 10.20 11.68 19.12
C LYS A 124 11.39 10.73 19.24
N ILE A 125 11.90 10.25 18.11
CA ILE A 125 13.01 9.28 18.06
C ILE A 125 14.23 9.88 17.37
N GLN A 126 15.42 9.44 17.77
CA GLN A 126 16.65 9.63 16.99
C GLN A 126 16.71 8.56 15.90
N LEU A 127 17.07 8.94 14.67
CA LEU A 127 17.17 8.01 13.55
C LEU A 127 18.45 7.17 13.61
N GLN A 128 19.54 7.74 14.12
CA GLN A 128 20.79 6.99 14.26
C GLN A 128 20.59 5.76 15.15
N ASP A 129 20.93 4.59 14.62
CA ASP A 129 20.83 3.28 15.27
C ASP A 129 19.41 2.89 15.73
N PHE A 130 18.37 3.54 15.19
CA PHE A 130 16.97 3.20 15.46
C PHE A 130 16.66 1.76 15.02
N ARG A 131 16.05 0.97 15.91
CA ARG A 131 15.83 -0.47 15.73
C ARG A 131 14.41 -0.84 15.31
N GLY A 132 13.46 0.10 15.33
CA GLY A 132 12.09 -0.12 14.89
C GLY A 132 11.93 -0.02 13.37
N PHE A 133 10.67 -0.05 12.92
CA PHE A 133 10.34 0.17 11.52
C PHE A 133 10.76 1.57 11.04
N ARG A 134 11.77 1.63 10.16
CA ARG A 134 12.37 2.90 9.70
C ARG A 134 11.61 3.66 8.63
N GLY A 135 10.53 3.12 8.05
CA GLY A 135 9.74 3.81 7.00
C GLY A 135 10.47 4.14 5.69
N GLY A 136 11.73 3.73 5.53
CA GLY A 136 12.59 4.14 4.40
C GLY A 136 13.54 5.30 4.74
N LEU A 137 13.54 5.78 5.99
CA LEU A 137 14.52 6.71 6.51
C LEU A 137 15.88 6.02 6.74
N ASP A 138 16.94 6.83 6.67
CA ASP A 138 18.31 6.41 6.92
C ASP A 138 18.61 6.42 8.43
N VAL A 139 18.95 5.25 8.95
CA VAL A 139 19.29 5.02 10.36
C VAL A 139 20.81 4.87 10.58
N THR A 140 21.60 5.05 9.53
CA THR A 140 23.05 4.73 9.53
C THR A 140 23.96 5.90 9.21
N ARG A 141 23.57 6.78 8.27
CA ARG A 141 24.44 7.87 7.78
C ARG A 141 23.82 9.27 7.96
N GLY A 142 22.64 9.37 8.58
CA GLY A 142 21.95 10.63 8.84
C GLY A 142 21.49 11.38 7.58
N GLN A 143 21.30 10.69 6.45
CA GLN A 143 20.95 11.34 5.17
C GLN A 143 19.53 11.86 5.11
N THR A 144 18.64 11.40 5.98
CA THR A 144 17.20 11.73 5.98
C THR A 144 16.79 12.49 7.24
N GLY A 145 17.70 13.31 7.79
CA GLY A 145 17.52 14.01 9.06
C GLY A 145 18.08 13.22 10.23
N THR A 146 18.02 13.82 11.41
CA THR A 146 18.53 13.23 12.66
C THR A 146 17.44 12.59 13.51
N GLU A 147 16.20 13.04 13.37
CA GLU A 147 15.07 12.65 14.21
C GLU A 147 13.78 12.52 13.40
N SER A 148 12.82 11.78 13.95
CA SER A 148 11.45 11.73 13.43
C SER A 148 10.44 11.45 14.54
N VAL A 149 9.17 11.29 14.19
CA VAL A 149 8.09 10.84 15.07
C VAL A 149 7.71 9.41 14.71
N TYR A 150 7.56 8.57 15.73
CA TYR A 150 7.24 7.14 15.59
C TYR A 150 6.26 6.71 16.69
N THR A 151 5.41 5.72 16.41
CA THR A 151 4.62 5.09 17.47
C THR A 151 4.38 3.61 17.18
N ASN A 152 4.25 2.82 18.24
CA ASN A 152 3.61 1.50 18.17
C ASN A 152 2.14 1.63 18.57
N PHE A 153 1.24 1.25 17.68
CA PHE A 153 -0.21 1.30 17.90
C PHE A 153 -0.84 -0.07 17.64
N ARG A 154 -1.32 -0.73 18.70
CA ARG A 154 -1.95 -2.07 18.61
C ARG A 154 -1.08 -3.11 17.89
N GLY A 155 0.22 -3.09 18.16
CA GLY A 155 1.20 -3.99 17.52
C GLY A 155 1.58 -3.59 16.10
N LYS A 156 1.14 -2.42 15.62
CA LYS A 156 1.53 -1.85 14.33
C LYS A 156 2.57 -0.76 14.54
N GLU A 157 3.67 -0.84 13.82
CA GLU A 157 4.71 0.19 13.85
C GLU A 157 4.38 1.28 12.82
N ILE A 158 4.36 2.54 13.26
CA ILE A 158 4.01 3.69 12.42
C ILE A 158 5.18 4.66 12.43
N MET A 159 5.77 4.89 11.26
CA MET A 159 6.79 5.91 11.02
C MET A 159 6.16 7.14 10.37
N PHE A 160 6.40 8.33 10.91
CA PHE A 160 5.97 9.57 10.28
C PHE A 160 7.11 10.20 9.46
N HIS A 161 6.81 10.62 8.24
CA HIS A 161 7.72 11.43 7.43
C HIS A 161 7.37 12.91 7.64
N VAL A 162 7.97 13.53 8.65
CA VAL A 162 7.69 14.91 9.03
C VAL A 162 8.48 15.86 8.13
N SER A 163 7.79 16.70 7.35
CA SER A 163 8.40 17.55 6.32
C SER A 163 9.51 18.44 6.86
N THR A 164 9.33 19.02 8.05
CA THR A 164 10.28 19.92 8.71
C THR A 164 11.50 19.18 9.29
N LYS A 165 11.40 17.88 9.57
CA LYS A 165 12.49 17.05 10.11
C LYS A 165 13.31 16.36 9.03
N LEU A 166 12.80 16.33 7.80
CA LEU A 166 13.55 15.91 6.62
C LEU A 166 14.50 17.02 6.15
N PRO A 167 15.65 16.68 5.55
CA PRO A 167 16.65 17.66 5.12
C PRO A 167 16.06 18.70 4.18
N PHE A 168 16.39 19.97 4.43
CA PHE A 168 16.12 21.06 3.52
C PHE A 168 17.29 21.23 2.55
N THR A 169 17.01 21.42 1.27
CA THR A 169 18.04 21.66 0.24
C THR A 169 17.89 23.06 -0.34
N GLU A 170 18.85 23.93 -0.06
CA GLU A 170 18.82 25.30 -0.60
C GLU A 170 18.95 25.29 -2.13
N GLY A 171 18.12 26.08 -2.81
CA GLY A 171 18.08 26.15 -4.28
C GLY A 171 17.29 25.03 -4.97
N ASP A 172 16.73 24.07 -4.22
CA ASP A 172 15.82 23.06 -4.75
C ASP A 172 14.35 23.44 -4.46
N SER A 173 13.70 24.14 -5.38
CA SER A 173 12.29 24.56 -5.22
C SER A 173 11.32 23.38 -5.05
N GLN A 174 11.67 22.20 -5.57
CA GLN A 174 10.85 20.99 -5.45
C GLN A 174 11.10 20.22 -4.15
N GLN A 175 12.13 20.59 -3.37
CA GLN A 175 12.56 19.90 -2.15
C GLN A 175 12.52 18.38 -2.30
N LEU A 176 13.22 17.87 -3.32
CA LEU A 176 13.15 16.48 -3.76
C LEU A 176 13.45 15.49 -2.64
N GLN A 177 14.35 15.83 -1.71
CA GLN A 177 14.65 14.97 -0.55
C GLN A 177 13.40 14.75 0.32
N ARG A 178 12.60 15.80 0.54
CA ARG A 178 11.36 15.71 1.34
C ARG A 178 10.26 15.01 0.56
N LYS A 179 10.05 15.46 -0.69
CA LYS A 179 9.04 14.92 -1.61
C LYS A 179 9.28 13.44 -1.93
N ARG A 180 10.53 12.99 -1.96
CA ARG A 180 10.86 11.57 -2.19
C ARG A 180 10.34 10.64 -1.09
N HIS A 181 10.27 11.10 0.16
CA HIS A 181 9.68 10.31 1.24
C HIS A 181 8.17 10.49 1.25
N ILE A 182 7.70 11.71 1.47
CA ILE A 182 6.28 12.03 1.67
C ILE A 182 5.46 11.76 0.41
N GLY A 183 5.98 12.13 -0.76
CA GLY A 183 5.32 11.88 -2.05
C GLY A 183 5.26 10.42 -2.45
N ASN A 184 5.95 9.51 -1.74
CA ASN A 184 5.84 8.06 -1.90
C ASN A 184 5.05 7.38 -0.76
N ASP A 185 4.44 8.17 0.12
CA ASP A 185 3.44 7.67 1.07
C ASP A 185 2.07 7.62 0.39
N ILE A 186 1.17 6.81 0.95
CA ILE A 186 -0.20 6.65 0.45
C ILE A 186 -1.12 7.69 1.11
N VAL A 187 -0.89 7.96 2.40
CA VAL A 187 -1.68 8.85 3.24
C VAL A 187 -0.78 9.89 3.89
N ALA A 188 -1.24 11.14 3.96
CA ALA A 188 -0.55 12.20 4.65
C ALA A 188 -1.47 13.01 5.58
N ILE A 189 -0.90 13.54 6.65
CA ILE A 189 -1.50 14.53 7.52
C ILE A 189 -1.08 15.92 7.02
N ILE A 190 -2.05 16.82 6.88
CA ILE A 190 -1.79 18.24 6.65
C ILE A 190 -2.09 18.97 7.97
N PHE A 191 -1.07 19.50 8.62
CA PHE A 191 -1.24 20.30 9.83
C PHE A 191 -1.30 21.79 9.48
N GLN A 192 -2.29 22.49 10.04
CA GLN A 192 -2.52 23.91 9.81
C GLN A 192 -2.67 24.66 11.14
N ASP A 193 -1.91 25.74 11.35
CA ASP A 193 -2.15 26.63 12.49
C ASP A 193 -3.42 27.47 12.29
N GLU A 194 -3.68 27.87 11.05
CA GLU A 194 -4.87 28.66 10.69
C GLU A 194 -5.56 28.04 9.48
N SER A 195 -6.87 28.33 9.35
CA SER A 195 -7.70 27.83 8.26
C SER A 195 -7.12 28.21 6.90
N THR A 196 -6.54 27.23 6.20
CA THR A 196 -5.96 27.41 4.87
C THR A 196 -6.60 26.40 3.92
N PRO A 197 -7.06 26.80 2.73
CA PRO A 197 -7.57 25.85 1.75
C PRO A 197 -6.52 24.79 1.40
N PHE A 198 -6.95 23.53 1.34
CA PHE A 198 -6.12 22.43 0.88
C PHE A 198 -6.94 21.52 -0.03
N VAL A 199 -6.37 21.17 -1.19
CA VAL A 199 -6.92 20.17 -2.11
C VAL A 199 -5.82 19.17 -2.51
N PRO A 200 -6.17 17.89 -2.76
CA PRO A 200 -5.21 16.85 -3.14
C PRO A 200 -4.27 17.23 -4.28
N ASP A 201 -4.77 17.99 -5.27
CA ASP A 201 -4.04 18.40 -6.48
C ASP A 201 -2.90 19.39 -6.20
N MET A 202 -2.85 19.99 -5.00
CA MET A 202 -1.74 20.86 -4.60
C MET A 202 -0.41 20.12 -4.50
N ILE A 203 -0.43 18.81 -4.29
CA ILE A 203 0.78 17.98 -4.18
C ILE A 203 0.80 16.98 -5.33
N ALA A 204 1.78 17.12 -6.22
CA ALA A 204 1.92 16.28 -7.38
C ALA A 204 2.58 14.94 -6.98
N SER A 205 1.74 13.96 -6.66
CA SER A 205 2.18 12.60 -6.31
C SER A 205 1.40 11.52 -7.04
N ASN A 206 2.11 10.44 -7.35
CA ASN A 206 1.54 9.21 -7.88
C ASN A 206 1.01 8.27 -6.79
N PHE A 207 1.35 8.49 -5.53
CA PHE A 207 1.10 7.59 -4.41
C PHE A 207 0.16 8.18 -3.37
N LEU A 208 0.22 9.49 -3.12
CA LEU A 208 -0.70 10.13 -2.17
C LEU A 208 -2.13 10.11 -2.72
N HIS A 209 -3.02 9.43 -2.02
CA HIS A 209 -4.43 9.26 -2.41
C HIS A 209 -5.41 9.74 -1.33
N ALA A 210 -4.97 9.86 -0.07
CA ALA A 210 -5.81 10.38 1.01
C ALA A 210 -5.02 11.33 1.93
N TYR A 211 -5.72 12.34 2.44
CA TYR A 211 -5.19 13.36 3.31
C TYR A 211 -6.13 13.59 4.49
N VAL A 212 -5.53 13.66 5.69
CA VAL A 212 -6.24 14.07 6.91
C VAL A 212 -5.74 15.46 7.28
N VAL A 213 -6.59 16.47 7.15
CA VAL A 213 -6.26 17.84 7.50
C VAL A 213 -6.61 18.05 8.98
N VAL A 214 -5.62 18.47 9.75
CA VAL A 214 -5.73 18.78 11.19
C VAL A 214 -5.43 20.27 11.36
N GLN A 215 -6.47 21.05 11.60
CA GLN A 215 -6.39 22.48 11.79
C GLN A 215 -6.49 22.82 13.27
N LEU A 216 -5.55 23.62 13.77
CA LEU A 216 -5.62 24.19 15.11
C LEU A 216 -6.79 25.18 15.20
N THR A 217 -7.51 25.11 16.31
CA THR A 217 -8.53 26.09 16.69
C THR A 217 -8.54 26.25 18.20
N HIS A 218 -9.12 27.35 18.69
CA HIS A 218 -9.19 27.63 20.12
C HIS A 218 -10.63 27.76 20.54
N SER A 219 -10.96 27.20 21.71
CA SER A 219 -12.27 27.44 22.32
C SER A 219 -12.40 28.90 22.74
N THR A 220 -13.62 29.34 23.02
CA THR A 220 -13.86 30.65 23.65
C THR A 220 -13.19 30.80 25.01
N THR A 221 -12.82 29.68 25.66
CA THR A 221 -12.09 29.61 26.93
C THR A 221 -10.56 29.52 26.76
N GLY A 222 -10.05 29.49 25.52
CA GLY A 222 -8.63 29.41 25.20
C GLY A 222 -8.05 28.00 25.10
N ASP A 223 -8.88 26.96 25.23
CA ASP A 223 -8.44 25.56 25.13
C ASP A 223 -8.05 25.24 23.68
N THR A 224 -6.95 24.50 23.51
CA THR A 224 -6.51 23.99 22.20
C THR A 224 -7.46 22.90 21.71
N LEU A 225 -8.01 23.12 20.52
CA LEU A 225 -8.92 22.22 19.81
C LEU A 225 -8.34 21.90 18.43
N TYR A 226 -8.70 20.74 17.89
CA TYR A 226 -8.30 20.28 16.57
C TYR A 226 -9.54 20.06 15.71
N LYS A 227 -9.70 20.89 14.67
CA LYS A 227 -10.70 20.69 13.63
C LYS A 227 -10.14 19.75 12.58
N VAL A 228 -10.87 18.67 12.29
CA VAL A 228 -10.40 17.62 11.37
C VAL A 228 -11.29 17.57 10.14
N SER A 229 -10.66 17.53 8.97
CA SER A 229 -11.33 17.22 7.71
C SER A 229 -10.53 16.17 6.93
N VAL A 230 -11.18 15.53 5.96
CA VAL A 230 -10.58 14.47 5.14
C VAL A 230 -10.83 14.80 3.69
N THR A 231 -9.80 14.66 2.87
CA THR A 231 -9.91 14.74 1.42
C THR A 231 -9.13 13.59 0.79
N ALA A 232 -9.64 13.03 -0.28
CA ALA A 232 -9.05 11.90 -0.98
C ALA A 232 -9.39 11.99 -2.46
N ARG A 233 -8.74 11.16 -3.29
CA ARG A 233 -9.13 11.00 -4.69
C ARG A 233 -10.50 10.33 -4.81
N ASP A 234 -11.18 10.58 -5.93
CA ASP A 234 -12.56 10.13 -6.18
C ASP A 234 -12.71 8.60 -6.17
N ASP A 235 -11.65 7.87 -6.51
CA ASP A 235 -11.64 6.41 -6.57
C ASP A 235 -11.34 5.74 -5.24
N VAL A 236 -11.12 6.52 -4.16
CA VAL A 236 -10.91 6.00 -2.80
C VAL A 236 -12.26 5.85 -2.09
N PRO A 237 -12.67 4.63 -1.70
CA PRO A 237 -13.90 4.44 -0.95
C PRO A 237 -13.88 5.11 0.41
N PHE A 238 -15.07 5.31 1.01
CA PHE A 238 -15.18 5.79 2.39
C PHE A 238 -14.39 4.88 3.36
N PHE A 239 -13.73 5.51 4.34
CA PHE A 239 -13.01 4.82 5.40
C PHE A 239 -13.34 5.39 6.78
N GLY A 240 -13.51 4.51 7.76
CA GLY A 240 -13.82 4.87 9.14
C GLY A 240 -12.60 5.25 9.97
N PRO A 241 -12.78 5.69 11.23
CA PRO A 241 -14.06 6.05 11.85
C PRO A 241 -14.72 7.28 11.20
N PRO A 242 -16.05 7.41 11.23
CA PRO A 242 -16.75 8.60 10.73
C PRO A 242 -16.37 9.83 11.56
N LEU A 243 -16.33 11.01 10.93
CA LEU A 243 -16.09 12.26 11.64
C LEU A 243 -17.30 12.59 12.53
N PRO A 244 -17.08 13.10 13.76
CA PRO A 244 -18.16 13.61 14.59
C PRO A 244 -18.76 14.89 13.97
N ASN A 245 -19.94 15.27 14.44
CA ASN A 245 -20.58 16.53 14.08
C ASN A 245 -20.81 17.37 15.35
N PRO A 246 -20.04 18.45 15.59
CA PRO A 246 -19.00 19.02 14.72
C PRO A 246 -17.69 18.20 14.72
N ALA A 247 -16.90 18.30 13.64
CA ALA A 247 -15.64 17.57 13.46
C ALA A 247 -14.47 18.19 14.24
N ILE A 248 -14.66 18.42 15.54
CA ILE A 248 -13.73 19.11 16.44
C ILE A 248 -13.38 18.18 17.60
N PHE A 249 -12.10 18.09 17.90
CA PHE A 249 -11.54 17.24 18.94
C PHE A 249 -10.75 18.05 19.95
N LYS A 250 -10.73 17.59 21.21
CA LYS A 250 -9.76 18.04 22.21
C LYS A 250 -8.50 17.19 22.10
N LYS A 251 -7.37 17.71 22.57
CA LYS A 251 -6.16 16.89 22.78
C LYS A 251 -6.48 15.81 23.83
N SER A 252 -6.63 14.56 23.39
CA SER A 252 -6.96 13.44 24.27
C SER A 252 -6.54 12.09 23.67
N ALA A 253 -6.50 11.06 24.50
CA ALA A 253 -6.17 9.70 24.05
C ALA A 253 -7.18 9.19 23.00
N GLU A 254 -8.46 9.56 23.14
CA GLU A 254 -9.52 9.20 22.20
C GLU A 254 -9.31 9.86 20.83
N PHE A 255 -8.89 11.12 20.80
CA PHE A 255 -8.55 11.78 19.54
C PHE A 255 -7.33 11.14 18.88
N ARG A 256 -6.31 10.77 19.66
CA ARG A 256 -5.10 10.11 19.14
C ARG A 256 -5.45 8.77 18.52
N GLU A 257 -6.26 7.98 19.23
CA GLU A 257 -6.78 6.71 18.74
C GLU A 257 -7.62 6.89 17.47
N PHE A 258 -8.54 7.85 17.46
CA PHE A 258 -9.32 8.20 16.27
C PHE A 258 -8.41 8.49 15.07
N LEU A 259 -7.39 9.35 15.25
CA LEU A 259 -6.51 9.78 14.18
C LEU A 259 -5.68 8.60 13.62
N LEU A 260 -5.06 7.80 14.49
CA LEU A 260 -4.24 6.65 14.06
C LEU A 260 -5.08 5.58 13.35
N VAL A 261 -6.28 5.27 13.88
CA VAL A 261 -7.20 4.34 13.21
C VAL A 261 -7.66 4.90 11.86
N LYS A 262 -7.95 6.21 11.80
CA LYS A 262 -8.36 6.89 10.56
C LYS A 262 -7.29 6.82 9.48
N LEU A 263 -6.02 7.02 9.83
CA LEU A 263 -4.89 6.93 8.91
C LEU A 263 -4.68 5.50 8.37
N ILE A 264 -4.72 4.50 9.25
CA ILE A 264 -4.59 3.09 8.86
C ILE A 264 -5.74 2.68 7.92
N ASN A 265 -6.97 3.05 8.27
CA ASN A 265 -8.13 2.75 7.43
C ASN A 265 -8.12 3.51 6.11
N ALA A 266 -7.57 4.73 6.09
CA ALA A 266 -7.35 5.47 4.86
C ALA A 266 -6.44 4.68 3.92
N GLU A 267 -5.30 4.17 4.41
CA GLU A 267 -4.37 3.38 3.61
C GLU A 267 -5.03 2.08 3.11
N TYR A 268 -5.76 1.36 3.96
CA TYR A 268 -6.52 0.19 3.54
C TYR A 268 -7.56 0.50 2.45
N SER A 269 -8.20 1.67 2.51
CA SER A 269 -9.15 2.09 1.49
C SER A 269 -8.45 2.49 0.19
N CYS A 270 -7.29 3.16 0.28
CA CYS A 270 -6.50 3.51 -0.89
C CYS A 270 -6.06 2.27 -1.68
N TYR A 271 -5.82 1.11 -1.06
CA TYR A 271 -5.54 -0.12 -1.82
C TYR A 271 -6.68 -0.56 -2.76
N ARG A 272 -7.91 -0.11 -2.52
CA ARG A 272 -9.07 -0.37 -3.38
C ARG A 272 -9.19 0.61 -4.55
N ALA A 273 -8.40 1.69 -4.54
CA ALA A 273 -8.31 2.63 -5.65
C ALA A 273 -7.73 1.94 -6.89
N GLU A 274 -8.12 2.37 -8.08
CA GLU A 274 -7.88 1.63 -9.33
C GLU A 274 -6.39 1.35 -9.56
N LYS A 275 -5.56 2.37 -9.31
CA LYS A 275 -4.11 2.30 -9.51
C LYS A 275 -3.45 1.25 -8.61
N PHE A 276 -3.86 1.17 -7.35
CA PHE A 276 -3.30 0.24 -6.39
C PHE A 276 -3.88 -1.16 -6.54
N ALA A 277 -5.18 -1.29 -6.83
CA ALA A 277 -5.83 -2.56 -7.09
C ALA A 277 -5.18 -3.31 -8.26
N LYS A 278 -4.88 -2.62 -9.38
CA LYS A 278 -4.17 -3.22 -10.53
C LYS A 278 -2.76 -3.70 -10.15
N LEU A 279 -2.04 -2.92 -9.34
CA LEU A 279 -0.69 -3.29 -8.90
C LEU A 279 -0.75 -4.50 -7.95
N GLU A 280 -1.73 -4.53 -7.05
CA GLU A 280 -1.97 -5.63 -6.11
C GLU A 280 -2.32 -6.92 -6.85
N GLU A 281 -3.26 -6.87 -7.80
CA GLU A 281 -3.65 -8.03 -8.62
C GLU A 281 -2.45 -8.61 -9.37
N ARG A 282 -1.61 -7.75 -9.96
CA ARG A 282 -0.38 -8.19 -10.64
C ARG A 282 0.59 -8.88 -9.68
N THR A 283 0.84 -8.29 -8.52
CA THR A 283 1.72 -8.89 -7.50
C THR A 283 1.16 -10.23 -7.02
N ARG A 284 -0.14 -10.28 -6.72
CA ARG A 284 -0.81 -11.50 -6.27
C ARG A 284 -0.74 -12.60 -7.32
N SER A 285 -1.01 -12.29 -8.58
CA SER A 285 -0.94 -13.26 -9.69
C SER A 285 0.46 -13.87 -9.82
N ALA A 286 1.51 -13.04 -9.76
CA ALA A 286 2.89 -13.52 -9.85
C ALA A 286 3.30 -14.38 -8.64
N LEU A 287 2.88 -14.00 -7.43
CA LEU A 287 3.15 -14.78 -6.21
C LEU A 287 2.38 -16.11 -6.22
N LEU A 288 1.15 -16.12 -6.75
CA LEU A 288 0.34 -17.33 -6.84
C LEU A 288 0.90 -18.33 -7.86
N GLU A 289 1.38 -17.82 -9.00
CA GLU A 289 2.09 -18.62 -10.01
C GLU A 289 3.35 -19.27 -9.40
N SER A 290 4.20 -18.48 -8.75
CA SER A 290 5.41 -19.00 -8.10
C SER A 290 5.10 -20.00 -6.98
N LEU A 291 4.04 -19.77 -6.20
CA LEU A 291 3.57 -20.73 -5.19
C LEU A 291 3.13 -22.05 -5.86
N PHE A 292 2.32 -21.97 -6.91
CA PHE A 292 1.80 -23.13 -7.61
C PHE A 292 2.93 -23.99 -8.19
N GLU A 293 3.90 -23.38 -8.88
CA GLU A 293 5.05 -24.06 -9.45
C GLU A 293 5.89 -24.78 -8.38
N GLU A 294 6.20 -24.10 -7.27
CA GLU A 294 6.97 -24.69 -6.17
C GLU A 294 6.21 -25.88 -5.54
N LEU A 295 4.90 -25.75 -5.31
CA LEU A 295 4.08 -26.83 -4.76
C LEU A 295 4.00 -28.04 -5.70
N GLN A 296 3.86 -27.81 -7.00
CA GLN A 296 3.82 -28.86 -8.03
C GLN A 296 5.17 -29.58 -8.13
N LEU A 297 6.26 -28.84 -8.29
CA LEU A 297 7.61 -29.38 -8.42
C LEU A 297 7.97 -30.27 -7.21
N ARG A 298 7.76 -29.75 -6.00
CA ARG A 298 8.05 -30.48 -4.75
C ARG A 298 7.16 -31.70 -4.61
N SER A 299 5.88 -31.62 -4.94
CA SER A 299 4.95 -32.75 -4.82
C SER A 299 5.28 -33.86 -5.83
N ARG A 300 5.71 -33.52 -7.05
CA ARG A 300 6.18 -34.48 -8.05
C ARG A 300 7.45 -35.19 -7.60
N SER A 301 8.41 -34.45 -7.02
CA SER A 301 9.62 -35.03 -6.44
C SER A 301 9.32 -36.03 -5.33
N MET A 302 8.33 -35.76 -4.48
CA MET A 302 7.88 -36.70 -3.43
C MET A 302 7.28 -37.99 -3.99
N MET A 303 6.72 -37.97 -5.20
CA MET A 303 6.20 -39.17 -5.88
C MET A 303 7.27 -39.94 -6.66
N GLY A 304 8.55 -39.53 -6.58
CA GLY A 304 9.64 -40.18 -7.33
C GLY A 304 9.58 -39.95 -8.83
N LEU A 305 8.79 -38.97 -9.30
CA LEU A 305 8.76 -38.60 -10.71
C LEU A 305 10.01 -37.79 -11.04
N PRO A 306 10.70 -38.09 -12.16
CA PRO A 306 11.90 -37.36 -12.54
C PRO A 306 11.56 -35.88 -12.73
N VAL A 307 12.35 -35.06 -12.05
CA VAL A 307 12.49 -33.63 -12.32
C VAL A 307 13.26 -33.55 -13.64
N GLY A 308 12.72 -32.87 -14.66
CA GLY A 308 13.37 -32.81 -15.97
C GLY A 308 14.79 -32.27 -15.85
N GLU A 309 15.71 -32.63 -16.76
CA GLU A 309 17.09 -32.11 -16.67
C GLU A 309 17.16 -30.58 -16.84
N ASP A 310 16.13 -29.95 -17.42
CA ASP A 310 15.93 -28.49 -17.44
C ASP A 310 15.34 -27.92 -16.14
N ASP A 311 14.73 -28.77 -15.29
CA ASP A 311 14.19 -28.42 -13.96
C ASP A 311 15.22 -28.68 -12.84
N LYS A 312 16.46 -29.09 -13.18
CA LYS A 312 17.61 -29.01 -12.27
C LYS A 312 17.90 -27.53 -12.04
N ILE A 313 17.08 -26.93 -11.19
CA ILE A 313 17.43 -25.73 -10.45
C ILE A 313 18.74 -26.06 -9.74
N GLU A 314 19.82 -25.59 -10.35
CA GLU A 314 21.09 -25.33 -9.70
C GLU A 314 20.77 -24.81 -8.30
N ASN A 315 21.46 -25.30 -7.28
CA ASN A 315 21.30 -24.94 -5.85
C ASN A 315 21.49 -23.42 -5.55
N GLY A 316 21.36 -22.53 -6.55
CA GLY A 316 21.37 -21.08 -6.48
C GLY A 316 20.17 -20.36 -7.13
N SER A 317 19.12 -21.02 -7.66
CA SER A 317 17.87 -20.30 -8.02
C SER A 317 16.99 -20.16 -6.78
N GLY A 318 16.85 -18.92 -6.31
CA GLY A 318 16.31 -18.61 -4.99
C GLY A 318 14.97 -19.27 -4.68
N SER A 319 14.90 -19.88 -3.50
CA SER A 319 13.69 -20.50 -2.94
C SER A 319 12.48 -19.56 -3.06
N PHE A 320 11.25 -20.06 -3.25
CA PHE A 320 10.01 -19.26 -3.24
C PHE A 320 10.02 -18.17 -2.17
N LEU A 321 10.51 -18.46 -0.96
CA LEU A 321 10.60 -17.49 0.14
C LEU A 321 11.60 -16.35 -0.12
N GLU A 322 12.68 -16.59 -0.85
CA GLU A 322 13.65 -15.56 -1.27
C GLU A 322 13.08 -14.68 -2.37
N ASN A 323 12.41 -15.27 -3.35
CA ASN A 323 11.71 -14.51 -4.41
C ASN A 323 10.53 -13.71 -3.81
N PHE A 324 9.77 -14.31 -2.90
CA PHE A 324 8.71 -13.66 -2.11
C PHE A 324 9.24 -12.47 -1.31
N LYS A 325 10.33 -12.66 -0.56
CA LYS A 325 11.00 -11.57 0.16
C LYS A 325 11.47 -10.47 -0.78
N ARG A 326 11.98 -10.80 -1.97
CA ARG A 326 12.40 -9.83 -2.98
C ARG A 326 11.22 -9.01 -3.53
N VAL A 327 10.10 -9.67 -3.84
CA VAL A 327 8.88 -9.02 -4.35
C VAL A 327 8.22 -8.11 -3.29
N ILE A 328 8.15 -8.56 -2.04
CA ILE A 328 7.58 -7.75 -0.94
C ILE A 328 8.49 -6.59 -0.55
N ARG A 329 9.82 -6.79 -0.57
CA ARG A 329 10.78 -5.68 -0.37
C ARG A 329 10.63 -4.60 -1.44
N GLY A 330 10.19 -4.96 -2.66
CA GLY A 330 9.85 -4.01 -3.72
C GLY A 330 8.62 -3.14 -3.44
N ARG A 331 7.71 -3.55 -2.55
CA ARG A 331 6.57 -2.71 -2.11
C ARG A 331 6.98 -1.59 -1.14
N SER A 332 8.12 -1.73 -0.47
CA SER A 332 8.61 -0.80 0.57
C SER A 332 9.89 -0.05 0.17
N GLN A 333 10.55 -0.43 -0.92
CA GLN A 333 11.68 0.32 -1.47
C GLN A 333 11.16 1.52 -2.29
N SER A 334 11.42 2.72 -1.78
CA SER A 334 11.58 3.87 -2.68
C SER A 334 12.65 3.47 -3.71
N LEU A 335 12.41 3.76 -4.98
CA LEU A 335 13.37 3.51 -6.06
C LEU A 335 14.69 4.19 -5.72
N ASP A 336 15.67 3.41 -5.27
CA ASP A 336 17.06 3.82 -5.14
C ASP A 336 17.91 3.07 -6.16
N THR A 337 18.67 3.85 -6.92
CA THR A 337 20.03 3.63 -7.44
C THR A 337 20.13 3.99 -8.92
N MET A 338 20.19 5.29 -9.23
CA MET A 338 21.05 5.78 -10.29
C MET A 338 21.89 6.92 -9.73
N GLY A 339 23.16 6.61 -9.42
CA GLY A 339 24.14 7.58 -8.97
C GLY A 339 24.56 8.50 -10.10
N ILE A 340 24.40 9.80 -9.91
CA ILE A 340 25.01 10.84 -10.74
C ILE A 340 26.41 11.07 -10.20
N SER A 341 27.41 10.61 -10.96
CA SER A 341 28.82 10.86 -10.70
C SER A 341 29.18 12.28 -11.17
N MET A 342 29.21 13.24 -10.24
CA MET A 342 29.79 14.56 -10.49
C MET A 342 31.30 14.52 -10.23
N ARG A 343 32.08 14.51 -11.31
CA ARG A 343 33.53 14.75 -11.31
C ARG A 343 33.80 16.16 -10.78
N LYS A 344 34.54 16.28 -9.68
CA LYS A 344 35.22 17.53 -9.30
C LYS A 344 36.71 17.39 -9.61
N GLN A 345 37.18 18.15 -10.60
CA GLN A 345 38.59 18.34 -10.92
C GLN A 345 39.19 19.36 -9.95
N GLN A 346 40.41 19.12 -9.44
CA GLN A 346 41.47 20.13 -9.22
C GLN A 346 42.79 19.44 -8.80
N PRO A 347 43.97 20.09 -8.91
CA PRO A 347 45.13 19.52 -9.59
C PRO A 347 46.31 19.14 -8.68
N ALA A 348 47.28 18.48 -9.32
CA ALA A 348 48.47 17.83 -8.77
C ALA A 348 49.51 18.77 -8.13
N THR A 349 50.23 18.25 -7.13
CA THR A 349 51.69 18.42 -6.94
C THR A 349 52.25 17.30 -6.04
N LEU A 350 53.39 16.73 -6.46
CA LEU A 350 54.36 15.88 -5.71
C LEU A 350 55.37 16.82 -4.99
N PRO A 351 56.30 16.39 -4.08
CA PRO A 351 57.01 15.10 -4.11
C PRO A 351 57.54 14.48 -2.77
N SER A 352 58.19 13.32 -2.94
CA SER A 352 59.44 12.85 -2.29
C SER A 352 59.37 11.77 -1.19
N ARG A 353 60.18 10.72 -1.43
CA ARG A 353 60.55 9.57 -0.57
C ARG A 353 61.81 9.94 0.23
N PRO A 354 62.16 9.21 1.31
CA PRO A 354 63.16 8.14 1.13
C PRO A 354 62.90 6.88 1.97
N ALA A 355 63.73 5.87 1.73
CA ALA A 355 63.58 4.46 2.08
C ALA A 355 64.27 4.07 3.40
N THR A 356 63.90 2.90 3.94
CA THR A 356 64.85 2.01 4.64
C THR A 356 64.37 0.56 4.57
N ALA A 357 65.33 -0.35 4.43
CA ALA A 357 65.18 -1.77 4.12
C ALA A 357 65.24 -2.63 5.40
N GLY A 358 64.66 -3.83 5.33
CA GLY A 358 64.84 -4.92 6.29
C GLY A 358 64.18 -6.21 5.80
N LEU A 359 65.01 -7.23 5.58
CA LEU A 359 64.73 -8.62 5.13
C LEU A 359 63.84 -9.37 6.18
N ALA A 360 63.16 -10.51 5.98
CA ALA A 360 63.38 -11.68 5.13
C ALA A 360 62.18 -12.68 5.20
N LEU A 361 62.14 -13.59 4.21
CA LEU A 361 61.54 -14.97 4.14
C LEU A 361 60.01 -15.24 4.16
N SER A 362 59.49 -15.45 2.94
CA SER A 362 58.77 -16.64 2.41
C SER A 362 57.87 -17.52 3.30
N GLN A 363 56.58 -17.64 2.94
CA GLN A 363 56.02 -18.85 2.29
C GLN A 363 54.61 -18.59 1.70
N SER A 364 54.34 -19.30 0.62
CA SER A 364 53.30 -19.14 -0.42
C SER A 364 51.87 -19.52 -0.04
N VAL A 365 50.87 -18.78 -0.55
CA VAL A 365 49.50 -19.27 -0.76
C VAL A 365 48.99 -18.77 -2.11
N ALA A 366 48.40 -19.69 -2.88
CA ALA A 366 47.97 -19.54 -4.27
C ALA A 366 46.76 -18.60 -4.45
N GLU A 367 46.77 -17.89 -5.57
CA GLU A 367 45.75 -16.96 -6.05
C GLU A 367 44.55 -17.67 -6.71
N GLY A 368 43.35 -17.12 -6.50
CA GLY A 368 42.16 -17.37 -7.30
C GLY A 368 41.50 -16.02 -7.67
N PRO A 369 41.30 -15.68 -8.96
CA PRO A 369 40.93 -14.32 -9.36
C PRO A 369 39.42 -14.08 -9.52
N LYS A 370 39.11 -12.78 -9.45
CA LYS A 370 37.84 -12.08 -9.64
C LYS A 370 37.21 -12.30 -11.04
N ALA A 371 35.89 -12.40 -11.10
CA ALA A 371 35.05 -12.15 -12.29
C ALA A 371 33.89 -11.24 -11.85
N ILE A 372 33.82 -9.97 -12.24
CA ILE A 372 33.41 -9.36 -13.53
C ILE A 372 31.94 -9.67 -13.89
N ALA A 373 31.17 -8.59 -13.87
CA ALA A 373 29.78 -8.47 -14.28
C ALA A 373 29.58 -8.71 -15.79
N ALA A 374 28.43 -9.28 -16.16
CA ALA A 374 27.88 -9.12 -17.50
C ALA A 374 26.36 -9.24 -17.51
N SER A 375 25.76 -8.38 -18.32
CA SER A 375 24.36 -8.05 -18.45
C SER A 375 23.58 -8.98 -19.39
N PHE A 376 22.26 -8.95 -19.21
CA PHE A 376 21.13 -9.29 -20.09
C PHE A 376 21.43 -9.59 -21.58
N ALA A 377 20.87 -10.69 -22.06
CA ALA A 377 20.68 -11.00 -23.48
C ALA A 377 19.23 -11.46 -23.75
N LEU A 378 18.60 -10.86 -24.75
CA LEU A 378 17.48 -11.40 -25.54
C LEU A 378 17.88 -11.33 -27.04
N PRO A 379 17.27 -12.14 -27.92
CA PRO A 379 18.02 -12.87 -28.93
C PRO A 379 17.96 -12.30 -30.35
N GLY A 380 18.96 -12.68 -31.15
CA GLY A 380 18.76 -13.12 -32.53
C GLY A 380 18.86 -12.08 -33.65
N ARG A 381 20.00 -12.04 -34.34
CA ARG A 381 20.12 -11.58 -35.73
C ARG A 381 20.86 -12.62 -36.56
N SER A 382 20.47 -12.76 -37.84
CA SER A 382 21.26 -13.33 -38.94
C SER A 382 20.61 -12.91 -40.29
N PRO A 383 21.30 -12.89 -41.46
CA PRO A 383 22.23 -11.80 -41.82
C PRO A 383 22.17 -11.33 -43.30
N SER A 384 22.97 -10.27 -43.58
CA SER A 384 23.67 -9.95 -44.85
C SER A 384 22.94 -9.20 -45.99
N ARG A 385 23.45 -8.00 -46.34
CA ARG A 385 24.29 -7.71 -47.55
C ARG A 385 24.58 -6.20 -47.72
N THR A 386 25.88 -5.89 -47.87
CA THR A 386 26.57 -4.90 -48.75
C THR A 386 25.72 -3.81 -49.45
N ARG A 387 26.08 -2.51 -49.58
CA ARG A 387 27.37 -1.88 -49.97
C ARG A 387 27.18 -0.32 -49.99
N ALA A 388 28.28 0.43 -49.76
CA ALA A 388 28.61 1.81 -50.24
C ALA A 388 27.64 3.00 -49.93
N SER A 389 28.00 4.03 -49.13
CA SER A 389 29.00 5.11 -49.28
C SER A 389 28.42 6.45 -49.77
N ARG A 390 28.65 7.48 -48.93
CA ARG A 390 28.93 8.91 -49.19
C ARG A 390 27.81 9.98 -49.16
N PHE A 391 28.15 11.01 -48.36
CA PHE A 391 27.97 12.46 -48.49
C PHE A 391 26.94 13.23 -47.61
N HIS A 392 27.38 14.46 -47.32
CA HIS A 392 27.03 15.46 -46.30
C HIS A 392 25.59 15.99 -46.30
N GLY A 393 25.18 16.64 -45.20
CA GLY A 393 24.40 17.87 -45.29
C GLY A 393 23.39 18.17 -44.18
N ARG A 394 23.58 19.34 -43.57
CA ARG A 394 22.75 20.11 -42.63
C ARG A 394 21.21 20.10 -42.81
N ARG A 395 20.57 20.42 -41.66
CA ARG A 395 19.40 21.29 -41.41
C ARG A 395 17.96 20.70 -41.45
N SER A 396 17.33 20.85 -40.27
CA SER A 396 15.99 21.42 -39.99
C SER A 396 14.70 20.72 -40.43
N SER A 397 13.89 20.48 -39.38
CA SER A 397 12.45 20.73 -39.21
C SER A 397 11.40 19.95 -40.02
N ALA A 398 10.44 19.44 -39.22
CA ALA A 398 9.01 19.28 -39.45
C ALA A 398 8.55 18.21 -40.45
N ILE A 399 7.73 17.29 -39.95
CA ILE A 399 6.41 16.88 -40.48
C ILE A 399 5.72 16.13 -39.33
N GLY A 400 4.55 16.64 -38.90
CA GLY A 400 3.59 15.90 -38.11
C GLY A 400 2.56 15.20 -39.01
N ILE A 401 1.72 14.37 -38.41
CA ILE A 401 0.31 14.12 -38.75
C ILE A 401 -0.35 13.70 -37.43
N GLU A 402 -1.13 14.63 -36.85
CA GLU A 402 -2.57 14.57 -36.52
C GLU A 402 -3.23 13.20 -36.27
N ASN A 403 -4.34 13.05 -35.54
CA ASN A 403 -5.17 13.79 -34.58
C ASN A 403 -6.27 12.78 -34.23
N ILE A 404 -6.66 12.61 -32.97
CA ILE A 404 -8.04 12.23 -32.61
C ILE A 404 -8.49 13.17 -31.50
N GLN A 405 -9.61 13.82 -31.78
CA GLN A 405 -10.18 14.97 -31.12
C GLN A 405 -11.33 14.48 -30.24
N GLU A 406 -11.27 14.74 -28.92
CA GLU A 406 -12.40 14.54 -28.00
C GLU A 406 -13.25 15.81 -27.96
N GLU A 407 -14.53 15.69 -28.36
CA GLU A 407 -15.54 16.74 -28.24
C GLU A 407 -16.01 16.87 -26.78
N LYS A 408 -15.87 18.09 -26.26
CA LYS A 408 -16.48 18.59 -25.03
C LYS A 408 -17.75 19.36 -25.43
N ARG A 409 -18.89 19.07 -24.82
CA ARG A 409 -20.07 19.97 -24.89
C ARG A 409 -20.64 20.20 -23.51
N ASP A 410 -20.71 21.48 -23.17
CA ASP A 410 -21.39 22.04 -22.02
C ASP A 410 -22.12 23.29 -22.54
N THR A 411 -23.43 23.42 -22.25
CA THR A 411 -24.15 24.67 -21.93
C THR A 411 -25.67 24.44 -21.83
N THR A 412 -26.20 24.66 -20.61
CA THR A 412 -27.39 25.46 -20.23
C THR A 412 -28.19 26.11 -21.38
N GLU A 413 -29.53 26.14 -21.47
CA GLU A 413 -30.56 26.61 -20.51
C GLU A 413 -31.96 26.43 -21.17
N ARG A 414 -33.03 26.05 -20.44
CA ARG A 414 -34.40 26.60 -20.65
C ARG A 414 -35.41 26.22 -19.55
N ILE A 415 -35.96 27.23 -18.90
CA ILE A 415 -37.15 27.19 -18.04
C ILE A 415 -38.35 27.71 -18.85
N GLN A 416 -39.50 27.02 -18.79
CA GLN A 416 -40.82 27.64 -18.88
C GLN A 416 -41.85 26.79 -18.10
N ARG A 417 -42.61 27.45 -17.22
CA ARG A 417 -43.67 26.96 -16.33
C ARG A 417 -45.00 26.74 -17.08
N VAL A 418 -45.92 25.93 -16.55
CA VAL A 418 -47.36 26.22 -16.27
C VAL A 418 -48.03 25.03 -15.53
N LEU A 419 -48.50 25.29 -14.30
CA LEU A 419 -49.73 24.87 -13.55
C LEU A 419 -50.50 23.58 -13.96
N ASP A 420 -51.02 22.73 -13.06
CA ASP A 420 -52.01 22.98 -11.99
C ASP A 420 -51.98 21.91 -10.85
N SER A 421 -52.42 22.29 -9.63
CA SER A 421 -52.83 21.40 -8.51
C SER A 421 -54.38 21.23 -8.52
N PRO A 422 -55.11 20.65 -7.51
CA PRO A 422 -54.80 19.78 -6.36
C PRO A 422 -55.80 18.56 -6.19
N GLY A 423 -55.64 17.73 -5.14
CA GLY A 423 -56.75 16.94 -4.53
C GLY A 423 -56.37 15.52 -4.04
N THR A 424 -56.16 15.28 -2.74
CA THR A 424 -57.07 14.73 -1.69
C THR A 424 -57.69 13.34 -1.89
N PHE A 425 -57.31 12.41 -0.98
CA PHE A 425 -58.15 11.51 -0.15
C PHE A 425 -59.46 10.94 -0.75
N PHE A 426 -59.62 9.60 -0.79
CA PHE A 426 -60.43 8.82 0.17
C PHE A 426 -60.45 7.31 -0.12
N ASP A 427 -60.61 6.58 0.99
CA ASP A 427 -60.74 5.13 1.20
C ASP A 427 -61.87 4.39 0.45
N LEU A 428 -61.72 3.06 0.36
CA LEU A 428 -62.82 2.10 0.46
C LEU A 428 -62.53 1.01 1.52
N LYS A 429 -63.33 1.08 2.60
CA LYS A 429 -63.70 0.09 3.65
C LYS A 429 -64.38 -1.18 3.07
N SER A 430 -64.75 -2.28 3.74
CA SER A 430 -64.64 -2.92 5.10
C SER A 430 -65.20 -4.37 4.96
N ASP A 431 -64.94 -5.36 5.84
CA ASP A 431 -65.72 -5.75 7.04
C ASP A 431 -65.01 -6.97 7.73
N GLY A 432 -65.07 -7.27 9.03
CA GLY A 432 -65.76 -6.67 10.18
C GLY A 432 -65.56 -7.41 11.53
N SER A 433 -65.89 -6.71 12.63
CA SER A 433 -66.25 -7.13 14.01
C SER A 433 -65.20 -7.83 14.91
N SER A 434 -65.07 -7.63 16.23
CA SER A 434 -65.84 -6.90 17.28
C SER A 434 -64.98 -6.72 18.56
N SER A 435 -65.26 -5.66 19.33
CA SER A 435 -64.66 -5.26 20.64
C SER A 435 -65.53 -5.79 21.82
N PRO A 436 -65.42 -5.33 23.11
CA PRO A 436 -64.42 -4.48 23.80
C PRO A 436 -64.06 -4.92 25.26
N SER A 437 -63.08 -4.26 25.90
CA SER A 437 -63.16 -3.61 27.25
C SER A 437 -61.77 -3.27 27.85
N SER A 438 -61.62 -2.05 28.38
CA SER A 438 -60.46 -1.50 29.16
C SER A 438 -60.88 -1.34 30.66
N PRO A 439 -60.20 -0.60 31.59
CA PRO A 439 -58.82 -0.05 31.74
C PRO A 439 -58.22 -0.16 33.20
N GLU A 440 -57.11 0.58 33.46
CA GLU A 440 -56.61 1.20 34.75
C GLU A 440 -55.47 0.60 35.62
N PHE A 441 -54.29 1.28 35.57
CA PHE A 441 -53.47 1.92 36.65
C PHE A 441 -52.99 1.19 37.97
N PRO A 442 -52.00 1.73 38.74
CA PRO A 442 -50.85 0.98 39.29
C PRO A 442 -50.75 0.94 40.84
N SER A 443 -49.96 0.01 41.42
CA SER A 443 -49.43 0.13 42.80
C SER A 443 -48.23 -0.82 43.02
N ARG A 444 -47.04 -0.30 43.30
CA ARG A 444 -46.34 -0.15 44.60
C ARG A 444 -45.84 -1.46 45.28
N LYS A 445 -44.50 -1.54 45.34
CA LYS A 445 -43.61 -1.83 46.50
C LYS A 445 -44.12 -2.74 47.64
N SER A 446 -43.38 -3.82 47.91
CA SER A 446 -42.73 -4.14 49.21
C SER A 446 -41.80 -5.36 49.00
N LYS A 447 -40.50 -5.32 49.31
CA LYS A 447 -39.78 -5.40 50.61
C LYS A 447 -39.76 -6.81 51.23
N HIS A 448 -38.53 -7.33 51.39
CA HIS A 448 -38.03 -8.38 52.30
C HIS A 448 -38.68 -9.77 52.14
N ILE A 449 -37.92 -10.87 52.07
CA ILE A 449 -36.78 -11.29 52.91
C ILE A 449 -35.65 -11.86 52.06
#